data_AF-A0A3S4VBM9-F1
#
_entry.id   AF-A0A3S4VBM9-F1
#
_cell.length_a   1.000
_cell.length_b   1.000
_cell.length_c   1.000
_cell.angle_alpha   90.00
_cell.angle_beta   90.00
_cell.angle_gamma   90.00
#
_symmetry.space_group_name_H-M   'P 1'
#
loop_
_entity.id
_entity.type
_entity.pdbx_description
1 polymer ?
#
loop_
_entity_poly.entity_id
_entity_poly.type
_entity_poly.pdbx_seq_one_letter_code
_entity_poly.pdbx_strand_id
1 'polypeptide(L)'
;MSGKPADQAGITTPAQDNMFTAAFDVSTTDVEELKTLLSDWAVAAEQMTAGELIGGQPSSNKQLPPKDTGEAWGYKPNGLTITFGVGRSLFVDAEGNDRFGLADKMPAVLKEGMPSFSGDQLHAAQSDGDLLVQACSNDAQVCVHAIRNLTRIAFGTAALRWSQVGYGRTSSTSVDQETPRNLFGFKDGTNNIKAEDPADQLNEHLWVQSGDDAAASWMTGGTYYVARRIRMLAEVWDRLRLIEQEQTMGRDKRYGAPLSIANPTKSSEEFTAVDYAAKDDKGDTLVPADAHIAVVSPEQNQGRRMLRRGYNYTDGSDSLGLLQTGLFFIAFVRDPRTNFYPILDRMTKSDALQEYLKHEAAALFAIPPGIKKGDTMVAASLFS
;
A
#
# COMPACT_ATOMS: atom_id res chain seq x y z
N MET A 1 0.41 -20.35 -23.79
CA MET A 1 -0.61 -19.38 -23.33
C MET A 1 -0.71 -19.47 -21.82
N SER A 2 0.20 -18.80 -21.11
CA SER A 2 0.14 -18.61 -19.66
C SER A 2 0.20 -17.10 -19.44
N GLY A 3 -0.94 -16.43 -19.67
CA GLY A 3 -1.05 -14.99 -19.66
C GLY A 3 -1.02 -14.45 -18.23
N LYS A 4 0.17 -14.24 -17.67
CA LYS A 4 0.32 -13.27 -16.57
C LYS A 4 -0.04 -11.90 -17.16
N PRO A 5 -1.07 -11.20 -16.67
CA PRO A 5 -1.33 -9.83 -17.08
C PRO A 5 -0.05 -9.01 -16.82
N ALA A 6 0.28 -8.06 -17.70
CA ALA A 6 1.34 -7.11 -17.38
C ALA A 6 0.85 -6.22 -16.23
N ASP A 7 1.25 -6.53 -15.00
CA ASP A 7 0.97 -5.73 -13.80
C ASP A 7 1.99 -4.60 -13.65
N GLN A 8 1.59 -3.50 -13.00
CA GLN A 8 2.55 -2.47 -12.62
C GLN A 8 3.55 -3.03 -11.58
N ALA A 9 4.82 -2.65 -11.71
CA ALA A 9 5.83 -2.97 -10.71
C ALA A 9 5.49 -2.33 -9.35
N GLY A 10 5.99 -2.91 -8.26
CA GLY A 10 5.70 -2.45 -6.90
C GLY A 10 4.44 -3.04 -6.27
N ILE A 11 3.72 -3.92 -6.99
CA ILE A 11 2.61 -4.73 -6.45
C ILE A 11 3.15 -6.09 -5.97
N THR A 12 3.42 -7.00 -6.91
CA THR A 12 3.96 -8.35 -6.62
C THR A 12 5.49 -8.40 -6.56
N THR A 13 6.17 -7.29 -6.87
CA THR A 13 7.62 -7.17 -6.67
C THR A 13 7.96 -7.47 -5.20
N PRO A 14 9.04 -8.24 -4.91
CA PRO A 14 9.56 -8.37 -3.56
C PRO A 14 9.66 -7.00 -2.87
N ALA A 15 9.06 -6.87 -1.69
CA ALA A 15 8.96 -5.58 -1.01
C ALA A 15 10.37 -5.05 -0.70
N GLN A 16 10.67 -3.83 -1.12
CA GLN A 16 11.93 -3.15 -0.82
C GLN A 16 11.90 -2.52 0.57
N ASP A 17 13.05 -2.15 1.12
CA ASP A 17 13.16 -1.62 2.48
C ASP A 17 12.71 -0.17 2.65
N ASN A 18 12.60 0.61 1.57
CA ASN A 18 12.15 2.00 1.63
C ASN A 18 10.97 2.23 0.69
N MET A 19 10.09 3.13 1.10
CA MET A 19 8.96 3.59 0.33
C MET A 19 8.77 5.09 0.51
N PHE A 20 8.39 5.76 -0.57
CA PHE A 20 7.85 7.10 -0.54
C PHE A 20 6.58 7.12 -1.39
N THR A 21 5.44 7.27 -0.74
CA THR A 21 4.13 7.39 -1.38
C THR A 21 3.67 8.83 -1.36
N ALA A 22 3.10 9.30 -2.46
CA ALA A 22 2.56 10.63 -2.62
C ALA A 22 1.20 10.58 -3.32
N ALA A 23 0.26 11.40 -2.86
CA ALA A 23 -0.97 11.68 -3.59
C ALA A 23 -0.99 13.12 -4.06
N PHE A 24 -1.64 13.37 -5.19
CA PHE A 24 -1.71 14.67 -5.84
C PHE A 24 -3.16 15.05 -6.14
N ASP A 25 -3.45 16.34 -6.01
CA ASP A 25 -4.68 16.96 -6.53
C ASP A 25 -4.36 17.61 -7.88
N VAL A 26 -5.07 17.22 -8.92
CA VAL A 26 -4.94 17.79 -10.27
C VAL A 26 -5.61 19.17 -10.26
N SER A 27 -4.86 20.20 -10.63
CA SER A 27 -5.33 21.59 -10.64
C SER A 27 -5.82 22.06 -12.02
N THR A 28 -5.35 21.42 -13.10
CA THR A 28 -5.85 21.73 -14.44
C THR A 28 -7.29 21.27 -14.63
N THR A 29 -7.99 21.94 -15.54
CA THR A 29 -9.31 21.52 -16.06
C THR A 29 -9.21 21.00 -17.50
N ASP A 30 -8.00 20.98 -18.09
CA ASP A 30 -7.76 20.46 -19.44
C ASP A 30 -7.30 19.00 -19.39
N VAL A 31 -8.07 18.11 -20.00
CA VAL A 31 -7.75 16.69 -20.09
C VAL A 31 -6.46 16.42 -20.88
N GLU A 32 -6.11 17.27 -21.85
CA GLU A 32 -4.89 17.11 -22.64
C GLU A 32 -3.63 17.50 -21.84
N GLU A 33 -3.74 18.47 -20.93
CA GLU A 33 -2.67 18.77 -19.97
C GLU A 33 -2.48 17.62 -18.97
N LEU A 34 -3.57 17.00 -18.50
CA LEU A 34 -3.51 15.80 -17.67
C LEU A 34 -2.84 14.63 -18.41
N LYS A 35 -3.23 14.33 -19.65
CA LYS A 35 -2.60 13.27 -20.46
C LYS A 35 -1.12 13.53 -20.70
N THR A 36 -0.74 14.79 -20.91
CA THR A 36 0.66 15.20 -21.06
C THR A 36 1.45 14.91 -19.77
N LEU A 37 0.91 15.30 -18.61
CA LEU A 37 1.51 14.97 -17.31
C LEU A 37 1.71 13.46 -17.12
N LEU A 38 0.69 12.66 -17.41
CA LEU A 38 0.77 11.19 -17.28
C LEU A 38 1.76 10.56 -18.27
N SER A 39 1.96 11.18 -19.44
CA SER A 39 2.98 10.79 -20.41
C SER A 39 4.38 11.12 -19.90
N ASP A 40 4.59 12.35 -19.39
CA ASP A 40 5.87 12.80 -18.87
C ASP A 40 6.29 12.00 -17.62
N TRP A 41 5.33 11.66 -16.75
CA TRP A 41 5.55 10.76 -15.63
C TRP A 41 5.94 9.33 -16.07
N ALA A 42 5.33 8.81 -17.14
CA ALA A 42 5.70 7.49 -17.67
C ALA A 42 7.16 7.47 -18.15
N VAL A 43 7.56 8.48 -18.93
CA VAL A 43 8.94 8.62 -19.44
C VAL A 43 9.94 8.79 -18.29
N ALA A 44 9.62 9.66 -17.31
CA ALA A 44 10.49 9.87 -16.17
C ALA A 44 10.64 8.59 -15.31
N ALA A 45 9.55 7.83 -15.12
CA ALA A 45 9.58 6.58 -14.38
C ALA A 45 10.42 5.52 -15.09
N GLU A 46 10.30 5.39 -16.42
CA GLU A 46 11.15 4.49 -17.22
C GLU A 46 12.64 4.83 -17.03
N GLN A 47 13.01 6.10 -17.17
CA GLN A 47 14.40 6.55 -17.00
C GLN A 47 14.94 6.26 -15.60
N MET A 48 14.21 6.66 -14.55
CA MET A 48 14.67 6.49 -13.17
C MET A 48 14.79 5.01 -12.77
N THR A 49 13.84 4.17 -13.21
CA THR A 49 13.87 2.72 -12.92
C THR A 49 15.01 2.01 -13.66
N ALA A 50 15.43 2.54 -14.82
CA ALA A 50 16.64 2.11 -15.53
C ALA A 50 17.95 2.65 -14.91
N GLY A 51 17.87 3.60 -13.97
CA GLY A 51 19.03 4.25 -13.35
C GLY A 51 19.60 5.40 -14.16
N GLU A 52 18.80 5.93 -15.08
CA GLU A 52 19.11 7.08 -15.90
C GLU A 52 18.61 8.37 -15.25
N LEU A 53 19.23 9.50 -15.60
CA LEU A 53 18.75 10.82 -15.23
C LEU A 53 17.58 11.24 -16.11
N ILE A 54 16.63 11.97 -15.53
CA ILE A 54 15.50 12.48 -16.30
C ILE A 54 15.98 13.47 -17.35
N GLY A 55 15.64 13.17 -18.61
CA GLY A 55 16.05 13.99 -19.75
C GLY A 55 17.55 13.92 -20.11
N GLY A 56 18.29 12.95 -19.55
CA GLY A 56 19.68 12.66 -19.88
C GLY A 56 20.71 13.53 -19.16
N GLN A 57 21.87 13.72 -19.81
CA GLN A 57 22.97 14.53 -19.25
C GLN A 57 22.51 16.00 -19.03
N PRO A 58 23.02 16.69 -17.99
CA PRO A 58 22.66 18.08 -17.77
C PRO A 58 22.97 18.98 -18.97
N SER A 59 22.13 20.00 -19.14
CA SER A 59 22.30 21.03 -20.16
C SER A 59 23.68 21.67 -20.09
N SER A 60 24.33 21.84 -21.25
CA SER A 60 25.57 22.62 -21.36
C SER A 60 25.34 24.12 -21.10
N ASN A 61 24.11 24.61 -21.30
CA ASN A 61 23.72 25.96 -20.94
C ASN A 61 23.44 26.06 -19.43
N LYS A 62 24.41 26.60 -18.70
CA LYS A 62 24.37 26.79 -17.24
C LYS A 62 23.35 27.84 -16.76
N GLN A 63 22.68 28.55 -17.66
CA GLN A 63 21.63 29.53 -17.31
C GLN A 63 20.23 28.87 -17.22
N LEU A 64 20.08 27.62 -17.65
CA LEU A 64 18.83 26.88 -17.55
C LEU A 64 18.78 26.04 -16.27
N PRO A 65 17.61 25.88 -15.64
CA PRO A 65 17.46 24.89 -14.59
C PRO A 65 17.71 23.47 -15.13
N PRO A 66 18.28 22.56 -14.32
CA PRO A 66 18.46 21.17 -14.73
C PRO A 66 17.10 20.45 -14.83
N LYS A 67 17.01 19.48 -15.76
CA LYS A 67 15.80 18.66 -15.94
C LYS A 67 15.59 17.71 -14.77
N ASP A 68 16.65 17.03 -14.34
CA ASP A 68 16.70 16.21 -13.14
C ASP A 68 17.19 17.03 -11.92
N THR A 69 16.80 16.64 -10.72
CA THR A 69 17.24 17.29 -9.47
C THR A 69 18.65 16.87 -9.00
N GLY A 70 19.17 15.73 -9.47
CA GLY A 70 20.56 15.31 -9.35
C GLY A 70 20.97 14.62 -8.05
N GLU A 71 20.10 14.48 -7.05
CA GLU A 71 20.44 13.82 -5.77
C GLU A 71 20.74 12.33 -5.92
N ALA A 72 20.19 11.65 -6.91
CA ALA A 72 20.48 10.23 -7.17
C ALA A 72 21.60 10.04 -8.21
N TRP A 73 22.35 11.09 -8.56
CA TRP A 73 23.42 10.96 -9.55
C TRP A 73 24.50 9.99 -9.08
N GLY A 74 24.71 8.92 -9.85
CA GLY A 74 25.69 7.87 -9.54
C GLY A 74 25.17 6.79 -8.59
N TYR A 75 23.90 6.90 -8.16
CA TYR A 75 23.22 5.84 -7.43
C TYR A 75 22.73 4.79 -8.41
N LYS A 76 22.71 3.53 -7.98
CA LYS A 76 21.98 2.48 -8.70
C LYS A 76 20.49 2.60 -8.37
N PRO A 77 19.58 2.11 -9.23
CA PRO A 77 18.15 2.08 -8.93
C PRO A 77 17.81 1.34 -7.63
N ASN A 78 18.66 0.39 -7.22
CA ASN A 78 18.46 -0.43 -6.02
C ASN A 78 17.08 -1.08 -5.96
N GLY A 79 16.59 -1.54 -7.12
CA GLY A 79 15.27 -2.15 -7.28
C GLY A 79 14.13 -1.15 -7.31
N LEU A 80 14.35 0.11 -7.73
CA LEU A 80 13.31 1.13 -7.84
C LEU A 80 12.11 0.61 -8.62
N THR A 81 10.93 0.71 -8.01
CA THR A 81 9.63 0.56 -8.66
C THR A 81 8.81 1.80 -8.43
N ILE A 82 8.05 2.23 -9.44
CA ILE A 82 7.10 3.34 -9.35
C ILE A 82 5.73 2.83 -9.79
N THR A 83 4.76 2.89 -8.89
CA THR A 83 3.38 2.45 -9.11
C THR A 83 2.46 3.66 -9.17
N PHE A 84 1.56 3.71 -10.15
CA PHE A 84 0.62 4.80 -10.38
C PHE A 84 -0.82 4.36 -10.18
N GLY A 85 -1.62 5.23 -9.57
CA GLY A 85 -3.05 5.02 -9.35
C GLY A 85 -3.87 6.28 -9.59
N VAL A 86 -5.18 6.09 -9.76
CA VAL A 86 -6.16 7.17 -9.88
C VAL A 86 -7.22 7.05 -8.79
N GLY A 87 -7.57 8.18 -8.18
CA GLY A 87 -8.55 8.26 -7.11
C GLY A 87 -9.90 8.77 -7.60
N ARG A 88 -10.92 8.69 -6.75
CA ARG A 88 -12.30 9.11 -7.06
C ARG A 88 -12.37 10.53 -7.61
N SER A 89 -11.64 11.45 -6.98
CA SER A 89 -11.73 12.88 -7.28
C SER A 89 -11.10 13.27 -8.62
N LEU A 90 -10.37 12.36 -9.30
CA LEU A 90 -9.97 12.57 -10.69
C LEU A 90 -11.19 12.55 -11.63
N PHE A 91 -12.19 11.73 -11.32
CA PHE A 91 -13.36 11.53 -12.18
C PHE A 91 -14.41 12.62 -11.97
N VAL A 92 -14.66 12.98 -10.71
CA VAL A 92 -15.69 13.95 -10.32
C VAL A 92 -15.16 14.92 -9.28
N ASP A 93 -15.61 16.17 -9.33
CA ASP A 93 -15.31 17.17 -8.31
C ASP A 93 -16.14 16.94 -7.02
N ALA A 94 -16.01 17.85 -6.05
CA ALA A 94 -16.72 17.77 -4.78
C ALA A 94 -18.24 17.88 -4.93
N GLU A 95 -18.71 18.56 -5.98
CA GLU A 95 -20.11 18.73 -6.34
C GLU A 95 -20.65 17.55 -7.19
N GLY A 96 -19.77 16.66 -7.64
CA GLY A 96 -20.11 15.50 -8.46
C GLY A 96 -20.12 15.76 -9.96
N ASN A 97 -19.60 16.91 -10.42
CA ASN A 97 -19.49 17.21 -11.84
C ASN A 97 -18.33 16.43 -12.46
N ASP A 98 -18.49 15.99 -13.71
CA ASP A 98 -17.43 15.32 -14.46
C ASP A 98 -16.31 16.31 -14.78
N ARG A 99 -15.09 16.00 -14.32
CA ARG A 99 -13.94 16.90 -14.47
C ARG A 99 -13.29 16.82 -15.84
N PHE A 100 -13.30 15.65 -16.48
CA PHE A 100 -12.51 15.36 -17.68
C PHE A 100 -13.25 14.52 -18.73
N GLY A 101 -14.57 14.36 -18.61
CA GLY A 101 -15.36 13.46 -19.46
C GLY A 101 -15.13 11.98 -19.12
N LEU A 102 -14.77 11.68 -17.87
CA LEU A 102 -14.38 10.36 -17.41
C LEU A 102 -15.38 9.73 -16.43
N ALA A 103 -16.41 10.45 -15.98
CA ALA A 103 -17.28 10.00 -14.89
C ALA A 103 -17.93 8.63 -15.17
N ASP A 104 -18.28 8.34 -16.42
CA ASP A 104 -18.87 7.07 -16.86
C ASP A 104 -17.86 5.89 -16.86
N LYS A 105 -16.56 6.17 -16.71
CA LYS A 105 -15.48 5.18 -16.57
C LYS A 105 -15.04 4.97 -15.13
N MET A 106 -15.65 5.68 -14.16
CA MET A 106 -15.31 5.56 -12.75
C MET A 106 -15.73 4.19 -12.21
N PRO A 107 -14.79 3.39 -11.66
CA PRO A 107 -15.15 2.11 -11.04
C PRO A 107 -16.13 2.31 -9.89
N ALA A 108 -17.09 1.39 -9.74
CA ALA A 108 -18.08 1.41 -8.66
C ALA A 108 -17.42 1.46 -7.28
N VAL A 109 -16.30 0.76 -7.11
CA VAL A 109 -15.47 0.78 -5.89
C VAL A 109 -15.02 2.21 -5.53
N LEU A 110 -14.56 3.01 -6.49
CA LEU A 110 -14.16 4.41 -6.24
C LEU A 110 -15.38 5.31 -6.01
N LYS A 111 -16.47 5.07 -6.75
CA LYS A 111 -17.73 5.81 -6.60
C LYS A 111 -18.35 5.64 -5.23
N GLU A 112 -18.29 4.44 -4.67
CA GLU A 112 -18.72 4.16 -3.29
C GLU A 112 -17.73 4.76 -2.29
N GLY A 113 -16.43 4.65 -2.57
CA GLY A 113 -15.36 5.14 -1.69
C GLY A 113 -15.14 4.22 -0.48
N MET A 114 -14.19 4.61 0.38
CA MET A 114 -13.96 3.90 1.63
C MET A 114 -15.03 4.29 2.67
N PRO A 115 -15.72 3.33 3.29
CA PRO A 115 -16.65 3.65 4.37
C PRO A 115 -15.90 4.14 5.61
N SER A 116 -16.60 4.85 6.49
CA SER A 116 -16.06 5.17 7.82
C SER A 116 -16.10 3.95 8.72
N PHE A 117 -15.04 3.74 9.50
CA PHE A 117 -14.96 2.65 10.47
C PHE A 117 -14.97 3.18 11.91
N SER A 118 -15.28 2.30 12.87
CA SER A 118 -15.26 2.67 14.29
C SER A 118 -13.84 3.08 14.71
N GLY A 119 -13.71 4.17 15.48
CA GLY A 119 -12.42 4.66 15.97
C GLY A 119 -11.60 5.49 14.96
N ASP A 120 -12.11 5.68 13.73
CA ASP A 120 -11.47 6.53 12.72
C ASP A 120 -11.30 7.98 13.22
N GLN A 121 -10.08 8.48 13.09
CA GLN A 121 -9.69 9.86 13.38
C GLN A 121 -9.01 10.46 12.15
N LEU A 122 -9.67 10.31 10.99
CA LEU A 122 -9.06 10.60 9.69
C LEU A 122 -8.86 12.09 9.48
N HIS A 123 -7.64 12.48 9.11
CA HIS A 123 -7.29 13.81 8.67
C HIS A 123 -7.51 13.94 7.16
N ALA A 124 -8.51 14.73 6.76
CA ALA A 124 -8.90 14.88 5.34
C ALA A 124 -7.75 15.33 4.44
N ALA A 125 -6.88 16.23 4.91
CA ALA A 125 -5.72 16.72 4.16
C ALA A 125 -4.64 15.65 3.92
N GLN A 126 -4.64 14.56 4.69
CA GLN A 126 -3.70 13.43 4.55
C GLN A 126 -4.36 12.20 3.90
N SER A 127 -5.58 12.35 3.40
CA SER A 127 -6.42 11.27 2.90
C SER A 127 -6.77 11.49 1.43
N ASP A 128 -7.00 10.40 0.70
CA ASP A 128 -7.40 10.37 -0.71
C ASP A 128 -6.51 11.20 -1.66
N GLY A 129 -7.04 11.69 -2.78
CA GLY A 129 -6.32 12.43 -3.83
C GLY A 129 -6.72 11.97 -5.23
N ASP A 130 -6.36 12.74 -6.25
CA ASP A 130 -6.68 12.44 -7.64
C ASP A 130 -5.74 11.40 -8.25
N LEU A 131 -4.44 11.52 -7.96
CA LEU A 131 -3.39 10.65 -8.48
C LEU A 131 -2.54 10.11 -7.33
N LEU A 132 -2.13 8.86 -7.43
CA LEU A 132 -1.20 8.20 -6.52
C LEU A 132 0.11 7.89 -7.23
N VAL A 133 1.22 8.12 -6.54
CA VAL A 133 2.54 7.61 -6.90
C VAL A 133 3.15 6.91 -5.70
N GLN A 134 3.53 5.65 -5.84
CA GLN A 134 4.32 4.92 -4.84
C GLN A 134 5.70 4.58 -5.42
N ALA A 135 6.76 5.18 -4.89
CA ALA A 135 8.14 4.82 -5.18
C ALA A 135 8.67 3.88 -4.08
N CYS A 136 9.27 2.75 -4.46
CA CYS A 136 9.93 1.85 -3.51
C CYS A 136 11.31 1.44 -4.03
N SER A 137 12.31 1.43 -3.15
CA SER A 137 13.70 1.06 -3.46
C SER A 137 14.40 0.59 -2.19
N ASN A 138 15.48 -0.17 -2.32
CA ASN A 138 16.36 -0.49 -1.20
C ASN A 138 17.27 0.70 -0.80
N ASP A 139 17.06 1.87 -1.41
CA ASP A 139 17.71 3.14 -1.06
C ASP A 139 16.66 4.26 -0.90
N ALA A 140 16.65 4.92 0.26
CA ALA A 140 15.70 5.98 0.58
C ALA A 140 15.89 7.23 -0.30
N GLN A 141 17.13 7.58 -0.65
CA GLN A 141 17.43 8.75 -1.46
C GLN A 141 16.93 8.57 -2.90
N VAL A 142 16.98 7.34 -3.42
CA VAL A 142 16.37 6.97 -4.71
C VAL A 142 14.84 7.15 -4.68
N CYS A 143 14.18 6.82 -3.57
CA CYS A 143 12.73 7.06 -3.42
C CYS A 143 12.39 8.56 -3.40
N VAL A 144 13.19 9.36 -2.66
CA VAL A 144 13.04 10.83 -2.61
C VAL A 144 13.23 11.45 -3.99
N HIS A 145 14.28 11.04 -4.71
CA HIS A 145 14.55 11.48 -6.06
C HIS A 145 13.35 11.26 -7.00
N ALA A 146 12.74 10.07 -6.94
CA ALA A 146 11.59 9.74 -7.76
C ALA A 146 10.39 10.66 -7.49
N ILE A 147 9.93 10.75 -6.25
CA ILE A 147 8.76 11.58 -5.90
C ILE A 147 9.04 13.06 -6.15
N ARG A 148 10.25 13.54 -5.84
CA ARG A 148 10.62 14.95 -6.04
C ARG A 148 10.61 15.35 -7.51
N ASN A 149 11.15 14.51 -8.41
CA ASN A 149 11.11 14.83 -9.84
C ASN A 149 9.69 14.76 -10.42
N LEU A 150 8.90 13.75 -10.05
CA LEU A 150 7.50 13.66 -10.50
C LEU A 150 6.67 14.85 -10.00
N THR A 151 6.92 15.31 -8.76
CA THR A 151 6.31 16.54 -8.23
C THR A 151 6.73 17.79 -9.02
N ARG A 152 7.99 17.88 -9.44
CA ARG A 152 8.47 19.01 -10.27
C ARG A 152 7.83 19.01 -11.65
N ILE A 153 7.69 17.84 -12.28
CA ILE A 153 7.03 17.67 -13.58
C ILE A 153 5.55 18.08 -13.49
N ALA A 154 4.90 17.78 -12.36
CA ALA A 154 3.50 18.13 -12.12
C ALA A 154 3.22 19.62 -11.95
N PHE A 155 4.24 20.47 -11.76
CA PHE A 155 4.05 21.88 -11.45
C PHE A 155 3.20 22.60 -12.52
N GLY A 156 2.08 23.18 -12.08
CA GLY A 156 1.09 23.85 -12.94
C GLY A 156 -0.11 22.96 -13.30
N THR A 157 0.05 21.63 -13.29
CA THR A 157 -0.99 20.67 -13.67
C THR A 157 -1.57 19.93 -12.46
N ALA A 158 -0.75 19.62 -11.46
CA ALA A 158 -1.16 18.99 -10.20
C ALA A 158 -0.28 19.45 -9.03
N ALA A 159 -0.82 19.37 -7.81
CA ALA A 159 -0.15 19.74 -6.57
C ALA A 159 -0.07 18.54 -5.62
N LEU A 160 1.04 18.41 -4.90
CA LEU A 160 1.19 17.39 -3.87
C LEU A 160 0.16 17.64 -2.76
N ARG A 161 -0.71 16.66 -2.51
CA ARG A 161 -1.73 16.70 -1.46
C ARG A 161 -1.16 16.24 -0.13
N TRP A 162 -0.60 15.04 -0.13
CA TRP A 162 0.10 14.46 1.02
C TRP A 162 1.17 13.49 0.53
N SER A 163 2.10 13.18 1.42
CA SER A 163 3.14 12.21 1.15
C SER A 163 3.57 11.50 2.44
N GLN A 164 3.93 10.22 2.33
CA GLN A 164 4.44 9.41 3.44
C GLN A 164 5.73 8.72 3.05
N VAL A 165 6.79 8.99 3.82
CA VAL A 165 8.01 8.20 3.79
C VAL A 165 7.85 7.02 4.75
N GLY A 166 8.26 5.83 4.32
CA GLY A 166 8.32 4.65 5.18
C GLY A 166 9.63 3.89 5.01
N TYR A 167 10.02 3.19 6.07
CA TYR A 167 11.24 2.39 6.13
C TYR A 167 10.94 1.07 6.82
N GLY A 168 11.72 0.04 6.49
CA GLY A 168 11.51 -1.31 6.99
C GLY A 168 10.14 -1.83 6.56
N ARG A 169 10.12 -2.63 5.49
CA ARG A 169 8.91 -3.33 5.05
C ARG A 169 8.26 -4.06 6.24
N THR A 170 6.94 -4.05 6.31
CA THR A 170 6.17 -4.80 7.33
C THR A 170 5.39 -5.96 6.70
N SER A 171 5.83 -6.42 5.54
CA SER A 171 5.33 -7.61 4.88
C SER A 171 6.41 -8.20 3.97
N SER A 172 6.37 -9.52 3.75
CA SER A 172 7.00 -10.16 2.60
C SER A 172 5.96 -10.35 1.50
N THR A 173 6.32 -10.05 0.27
CA THR A 173 5.48 -10.26 -0.94
C THR A 173 5.98 -11.42 -1.79
N SER A 174 7.09 -12.04 -1.41
CA SER A 174 7.66 -13.24 -2.03
C SER A 174 8.08 -14.25 -0.96
N VAL A 175 8.06 -15.54 -1.31
CA VAL A 175 8.57 -16.64 -0.47
C VAL A 175 10.08 -16.59 -0.23
N ASP A 176 10.83 -15.87 -1.07
CA ASP A 176 12.28 -15.71 -0.94
C ASP A 176 12.67 -14.64 0.10
N GLN A 177 11.68 -13.95 0.69
CA GLN A 177 11.90 -12.92 1.69
C GLN A 177 11.59 -13.43 3.09
N GLU A 178 12.49 -13.20 4.03
CA GLU A 178 12.17 -13.35 5.45
C GLU A 178 11.00 -12.43 5.85
N THR A 179 10.16 -12.87 6.77
CA THR A 179 9.10 -12.03 7.33
C THR A 179 9.73 -10.95 8.22
N PRO A 180 9.55 -9.67 7.89
CA PRO A 180 10.13 -8.56 8.64
C PRO A 180 9.35 -8.30 9.93
N ARG A 181 9.73 -7.26 10.68
CA ARG A 181 9.01 -6.83 11.89
C ARG A 181 8.38 -5.44 11.73
N ASN A 182 7.26 -5.26 12.40
CA ASN A 182 6.69 -3.94 12.65
C ASN A 182 7.24 -3.33 13.95
N LEU A 183 6.82 -2.10 14.28
CA LEU A 183 7.32 -1.37 15.44
C LEU A 183 6.78 -1.85 16.80
N PHE A 184 5.73 -2.67 16.83
CA PHE A 184 5.39 -3.44 18.03
C PHE A 184 6.32 -4.63 18.26
N GLY A 185 7.23 -4.89 17.31
CA GLY A 185 8.27 -5.90 17.39
C GLY A 185 7.81 -7.29 16.96
N PHE A 186 6.63 -7.42 16.35
CA PHE A 186 6.09 -8.69 15.87
C PHE A 186 6.47 -8.92 14.41
N LYS A 187 6.60 -10.20 14.03
CA LYS A 187 6.70 -10.57 12.62
C LYS A 187 5.42 -10.15 11.89
N ASP A 188 5.59 -9.47 10.77
CA ASP A 188 4.48 -8.92 10.01
C ASP A 188 4.60 -9.33 8.54
N GLY A 189 3.61 -10.10 8.06
CA GLY A 189 3.60 -10.64 6.70
C GLY A 189 3.59 -12.17 6.56
N THR A 190 3.53 -12.92 7.68
CA THR A 190 3.58 -14.39 7.66
C THR A 190 2.49 -15.02 6.80
N ASN A 191 1.21 -14.71 7.05
CA ASN A 191 0.06 -15.23 6.29
C ASN A 191 -0.40 -14.24 5.20
N ASN A 192 0.54 -13.68 4.44
CA ASN A 192 0.26 -12.75 3.34
C ASN A 192 0.11 -13.50 2.01
N ILE A 193 -0.60 -12.90 1.04
CA ILE A 193 -0.47 -13.34 -0.36
C ILE A 193 0.99 -13.18 -0.79
N LYS A 194 1.51 -14.13 -1.58
CA LYS A 194 2.85 -14.08 -2.19
C LYS A 194 2.74 -14.06 -3.71
N ALA A 195 3.75 -13.50 -4.36
CA ALA A 195 3.83 -13.45 -5.83
C ALA A 195 3.84 -14.86 -6.46
N GLU A 196 4.32 -15.85 -5.72
CA GLU A 196 4.42 -17.25 -6.13
C GLU A 196 3.16 -18.08 -5.80
N ASP A 197 2.14 -17.48 -5.18
CA ASP A 197 0.87 -18.17 -4.92
C ASP A 197 0.20 -18.60 -6.24
N PRO A 198 -0.64 -19.66 -6.22
CA PRO A 198 -1.37 -20.12 -7.39
C PRO A 198 -2.15 -19.00 -8.10
N ALA A 199 -2.14 -19.02 -9.44
CA ALA A 199 -2.71 -17.95 -10.25
C ALA A 199 -4.23 -17.76 -10.03
N ASP A 200 -4.96 -18.83 -9.75
CA ASP A 200 -6.37 -18.80 -9.37
C ASP A 200 -6.59 -18.05 -8.06
N GLN A 201 -5.77 -18.28 -7.03
CA GLN A 201 -5.80 -17.54 -5.77
C GLN A 201 -5.49 -16.05 -5.97
N LEU A 202 -4.49 -15.72 -6.81
CA LEU A 202 -4.17 -14.33 -7.15
C LEU A 202 -5.33 -13.65 -7.91
N ASN A 203 -5.95 -14.35 -8.86
CA ASN A 203 -7.09 -13.84 -9.62
C ASN A 203 -8.36 -13.70 -8.76
N GLU A 204 -8.50 -14.52 -7.71
CA GLU A 204 -9.61 -14.43 -6.79
C GLU A 204 -9.52 -13.19 -5.89
N HIS A 205 -8.33 -12.86 -5.40
CA HIS A 205 -8.19 -11.88 -4.31
C HIS A 205 -7.40 -10.61 -4.65
N LEU A 206 -6.57 -10.61 -5.70
CA LEU A 206 -5.64 -9.52 -5.99
C LEU A 206 -5.98 -8.77 -7.29
N TRP A 207 -6.23 -9.49 -8.38
CA TRP A 207 -6.39 -8.90 -9.71
C TRP A 207 -7.85 -8.71 -10.11
N VAL A 208 -8.19 -7.51 -10.58
CA VAL A 208 -9.48 -7.21 -11.20
C VAL A 208 -9.67 -8.09 -12.45
N GLN A 209 -10.79 -8.79 -12.50
CA GLN A 209 -11.12 -9.70 -13.59
C GLN A 209 -12.05 -9.03 -14.60
N SER A 210 -12.05 -9.58 -15.82
CA SER A 210 -13.01 -9.17 -16.84
C SER A 210 -14.44 -9.40 -16.35
N GLY A 211 -15.29 -8.38 -16.48
CA GLY A 211 -16.69 -8.44 -16.04
C GLY A 211 -16.95 -8.05 -14.58
N ASP A 212 -15.91 -7.74 -13.79
CA ASP A 212 -16.08 -7.24 -12.41
C ASP A 212 -16.82 -5.90 -12.38
N ASP A 213 -16.54 -5.05 -13.36
CA ASP A 213 -17.19 -3.75 -13.52
C ASP A 213 -17.27 -3.39 -15.00
N ALA A 214 -18.50 -3.27 -15.51
CA ALA A 214 -18.74 -2.93 -16.91
C ALA A 214 -18.33 -1.49 -17.26
N ALA A 215 -18.39 -0.57 -16.28
CA ALA A 215 -17.97 0.83 -16.47
C ALA A 215 -16.43 0.97 -16.46
N ALA A 216 -15.74 0.05 -15.80
CA ALA A 216 -14.29 0.11 -15.61
C ALA A 216 -13.53 -1.05 -16.26
N SER A 217 -13.89 -1.43 -17.50
CA SER A 217 -13.17 -2.50 -18.22
C SER A 217 -11.65 -2.23 -18.35
N TRP A 218 -11.25 -0.95 -18.35
CA TRP A 218 -9.86 -0.49 -18.36
C TRP A 218 -9.04 -0.94 -17.14
N MET A 219 -9.70 -1.33 -16.05
CA MET A 219 -9.09 -1.88 -14.83
C MET A 219 -8.80 -3.38 -14.90
N THR A 220 -9.22 -4.10 -15.93
CA THR A 220 -8.97 -5.55 -16.03
C THR A 220 -7.47 -5.85 -15.99
N GLY A 221 -7.04 -6.68 -15.04
CA GLY A 221 -5.63 -6.98 -14.75
C GLY A 221 -4.93 -5.96 -13.85
N GLY A 222 -5.63 -4.91 -13.42
CA GLY A 222 -5.23 -3.99 -12.36
C GLY A 222 -5.66 -4.48 -10.96
N THR A 223 -5.57 -3.60 -9.97
CA THR A 223 -5.92 -3.89 -8.57
C THR A 223 -6.34 -2.60 -7.84
N TYR A 224 -6.95 -2.69 -6.67
CA TYR A 224 -7.20 -1.52 -5.82
C TYR A 224 -6.15 -1.42 -4.74
N TYR A 225 -5.64 -0.20 -4.56
CA TYR A 225 -4.72 0.18 -3.51
C TYR A 225 -5.50 0.82 -2.38
N VAL A 226 -5.39 0.23 -1.19
CA VAL A 226 -5.92 0.79 0.05
C VAL A 226 -4.77 1.15 0.96
N ALA A 227 -4.65 2.43 1.31
CA ALA A 227 -3.73 2.89 2.35
C ALA A 227 -4.47 3.26 3.63
N ARG A 228 -3.85 2.93 4.76
CA ARG A 228 -4.26 3.39 6.09
C ARG A 228 -3.01 3.85 6.82
N ARG A 229 -2.99 5.11 7.25
CA ARG A 229 -1.94 5.61 8.14
C ARG A 229 -2.34 5.31 9.57
N ILE A 230 -1.67 4.35 10.19
CA ILE A 230 -2.04 3.81 11.50
C ILE A 230 -0.94 4.16 12.51
N ARG A 231 -1.24 5.10 13.42
CA ARG A 231 -0.35 5.41 14.54
C ARG A 231 -0.38 4.28 15.55
N MET A 232 0.80 3.85 15.96
CA MET A 232 1.01 2.85 17.00
C MET A 232 1.32 3.58 18.30
N LEU A 233 0.55 3.30 19.36
CA LEU A 233 0.77 3.87 20.70
C LEU A 233 1.91 3.10 21.40
N ALA A 234 3.13 3.27 20.89
CA ALA A 234 4.31 2.49 21.28
C ALA A 234 4.60 2.56 22.78
N GLU A 235 4.48 3.74 23.40
CA GLU A 235 4.78 3.92 24.82
C GLU A 235 3.78 3.22 25.75
N VAL A 236 2.54 3.01 25.28
CA VAL A 236 1.53 2.21 26.00
C VAL A 236 1.85 0.74 25.80
N TRP A 237 2.11 0.33 24.56
CA TRP A 237 2.43 -1.03 24.17
C TRP A 237 3.64 -1.60 24.93
N ASP A 238 4.71 -0.82 25.03
CA ASP A 238 5.98 -1.23 25.65
C ASP A 238 5.89 -1.44 27.17
N ARG A 239 4.78 -1.04 27.79
CA ARG A 239 4.50 -1.26 29.22
C ARG A 239 3.68 -2.51 29.50
N LEU A 240 3.15 -3.16 28.47
CA LEU A 240 2.43 -4.41 28.61
C LEU A 240 3.37 -5.55 28.98
N ARG A 241 2.84 -6.55 29.67
CA ARG A 241 3.55 -7.82 29.87
C ARG A 241 3.69 -8.50 28.51
N LEU A 242 4.79 -9.22 28.30
CA LEU A 242 5.02 -9.95 27.03
C LEU A 242 3.84 -10.86 26.67
N ILE A 243 3.29 -11.59 27.64
CA ILE A 243 2.14 -12.48 27.42
C ILE A 243 0.90 -11.71 26.94
N GLU A 244 0.68 -10.48 27.40
CA GLU A 244 -0.44 -9.65 26.95
C GLU A 244 -0.22 -9.21 25.50
N GLN A 245 1.00 -8.80 25.13
CA GLN A 245 1.33 -8.48 23.73
C GLN A 245 1.12 -9.69 22.81
N GLU A 246 1.57 -10.86 23.24
CA GLU A 246 1.45 -12.11 22.48
C GLU A 246 -0.01 -12.57 22.36
N GLN A 247 -0.80 -12.43 23.43
CA GLN A 247 -2.25 -12.72 23.41
C GLN A 247 -3.02 -11.74 22.53
N THR A 248 -2.73 -10.43 22.60
CA THR A 248 -3.33 -9.42 21.74
C THR A 248 -3.01 -9.66 20.27
N MET A 249 -1.79 -10.06 19.93
CA MET A 249 -1.43 -10.40 18.56
C MET A 249 -1.94 -11.78 18.13
N GLY A 250 -1.95 -12.75 19.05
CA GLY A 250 -2.26 -14.17 18.81
C GLY A 250 -1.09 -15.02 18.33
N ARG A 251 0.16 -14.53 18.45
CA ARG A 251 1.39 -15.24 18.07
C ARG A 251 2.50 -14.94 19.07
N ASP A 252 3.52 -15.79 19.12
CA ASP A 252 4.71 -15.49 19.92
C ASP A 252 5.49 -14.33 19.28
N LYS A 253 6.10 -13.48 20.11
CA LYS A 253 6.79 -12.28 19.63
C LYS A 253 8.12 -12.61 18.97
N ARG A 254 8.84 -13.63 19.45
CA ARG A 254 10.22 -13.90 19.06
C ARG A 254 10.31 -14.60 17.71
N TYR A 255 9.57 -15.67 17.48
CA TYR A 255 9.65 -16.47 16.28
C TYR A 255 8.46 -16.28 15.34
N GLY A 256 7.35 -15.74 15.85
CA GLY A 256 6.11 -15.55 15.11
C GLY A 256 5.26 -16.81 15.00
N ALA A 257 5.58 -17.87 15.75
CA ALA A 257 4.81 -19.10 15.86
C ALA A 257 3.41 -18.88 16.46
N PRO A 258 2.43 -19.74 16.15
CA PRO A 258 1.15 -19.77 16.84
C PRO A 258 1.33 -20.01 18.35
N LEU A 259 0.46 -19.43 19.19
CA LEU A 259 0.51 -19.63 20.65
C LEU A 259 0.24 -21.08 21.09
N SER A 260 -0.27 -21.94 20.20
CA SER A 260 -0.39 -23.37 20.45
C SER A 260 0.97 -24.09 20.51
N ILE A 261 2.06 -23.46 20.06
CA ILE A 261 3.42 -23.97 20.22
C ILE A 261 3.99 -23.43 21.54
N ALA A 262 4.04 -24.27 22.57
CA ALA A 262 4.42 -23.85 23.92
C ALA A 262 5.86 -23.31 24.04
N ASN A 263 6.80 -23.82 23.24
CA ASN A 263 8.21 -23.44 23.29
C ASN A 263 8.79 -23.33 21.87
N PRO A 264 8.52 -22.25 21.14
CA PRO A 264 9.08 -22.05 19.82
C PRO A 264 10.59 -21.86 19.89
N THR A 265 11.31 -22.39 18.91
CA THR A 265 12.78 -22.46 18.88
C THR A 265 13.39 -21.88 17.61
N LYS A 266 12.62 -21.72 16.53
CA LYS A 266 13.14 -21.32 15.22
C LYS A 266 12.15 -20.50 14.41
N SER A 267 12.68 -19.60 13.58
CA SER A 267 11.88 -18.69 12.76
C SER A 267 10.89 -19.38 11.81
N SER A 268 11.20 -20.59 11.32
CA SER A 268 10.31 -21.31 10.40
C SER A 268 9.01 -21.79 11.04
N GLU A 269 8.90 -21.78 12.37
CA GLU A 269 7.66 -22.12 13.08
C GLU A 269 6.56 -21.07 12.89
N GLU A 270 6.88 -19.87 12.37
CA GLU A 270 5.87 -18.88 12.00
C GLU A 270 4.86 -19.40 10.99
N PHE A 271 5.30 -20.29 10.09
CA PHE A 271 4.48 -20.86 9.03
C PHE A 271 3.68 -22.09 9.48
N THR A 272 3.75 -22.45 10.77
CA THR A 272 2.87 -23.47 11.32
C THR A 272 1.43 -22.96 11.28
N ALA A 273 0.50 -23.81 10.82
CA ALA A 273 -0.91 -23.49 10.82
C ALA A 273 -1.40 -23.19 12.25
N VAL A 274 -2.23 -22.16 12.39
CA VAL A 274 -2.79 -21.77 13.67
C VAL A 274 -3.97 -22.68 13.98
N ASP A 275 -3.95 -23.33 15.14
CA ASP A 275 -5.12 -24.03 15.67
C ASP A 275 -5.90 -23.10 16.61
N TYR A 276 -6.93 -22.45 16.07
CA TYR A 276 -7.81 -21.56 16.85
C TYR A 276 -8.71 -22.30 17.85
N ALA A 277 -8.80 -23.64 17.76
CA ALA A 277 -9.59 -24.46 18.68
C ALA A 277 -8.75 -25.08 19.79
N ALA A 278 -7.41 -24.99 19.72
CA ALA A 278 -6.52 -25.50 20.76
C ALA A 278 -6.78 -24.78 22.09
N LYS A 279 -6.81 -25.57 23.17
CA LYS A 279 -7.16 -25.10 24.52
C LYS A 279 -6.05 -25.39 25.53
N ASP A 280 -6.00 -24.56 26.56
CA ASP A 280 -5.19 -24.82 27.75
C ASP A 280 -5.88 -25.80 28.72
N ASP A 281 -5.21 -26.10 29.83
CA ASP A 281 -5.73 -27.00 30.88
C ASP A 281 -6.98 -26.47 31.59
N LYS A 282 -7.30 -25.19 31.43
CA LYS A 282 -8.51 -24.54 31.99
C LYS A 282 -9.67 -24.53 31.00
N GLY A 283 -9.43 -24.92 29.74
CA GLY A 283 -10.42 -24.98 28.68
C GLY A 283 -10.56 -23.69 27.87
N ASP A 284 -9.70 -22.70 28.12
CA ASP A 284 -9.62 -21.43 27.38
C ASP A 284 -8.83 -21.64 26.10
N THR A 285 -9.18 -20.93 25.02
CA THR A 285 -8.45 -21.04 23.74
C THR A 285 -7.04 -20.45 23.87
N LEU A 286 -6.03 -21.17 23.39
CA LEU A 286 -4.63 -20.72 23.43
C LEU A 286 -4.40 -19.44 22.61
N VAL A 287 -5.15 -19.28 21.52
CA VAL A 287 -5.28 -18.02 20.79
C VAL A 287 -6.61 -17.38 21.22
N PRO A 288 -6.60 -16.22 21.89
CA PRO A 288 -7.83 -15.51 22.23
C PRO A 288 -8.68 -15.19 20.99
N ALA A 289 -10.01 -15.21 21.13
CA ALA A 289 -10.91 -14.97 20.00
C ALA A 289 -10.87 -13.53 19.46
N ASP A 290 -10.46 -12.59 20.31
CA ASP A 290 -10.23 -11.17 20.03
C ASP A 290 -8.76 -10.86 19.68
N ALA A 291 -7.88 -11.87 19.64
CA ALA A 291 -6.52 -11.70 19.16
C ALA A 291 -6.50 -11.27 17.69
N HIS A 292 -5.59 -10.37 17.34
CA HIS A 292 -5.50 -9.78 16.00
C HIS A 292 -5.56 -10.85 14.89
N ILE A 293 -4.73 -11.89 14.96
CA ILE A 293 -4.72 -12.93 13.93
C ILE A 293 -6.02 -13.76 13.90
N ALA A 294 -6.70 -13.95 15.03
CA ALA A 294 -7.99 -14.63 15.06
C ALA A 294 -9.08 -13.76 14.41
N VAL A 295 -9.00 -12.44 14.58
CA VAL A 295 -9.97 -11.50 14.01
C VAL A 295 -9.77 -11.33 12.51
N VAL A 296 -8.52 -11.25 12.01
CA VAL A 296 -8.24 -10.86 10.61
C VAL A 296 -7.88 -12.01 9.68
N SER A 297 -7.69 -13.23 10.18
CA SER A 297 -7.24 -14.36 9.35
C SER A 297 -8.26 -14.79 8.30
N PRO A 298 -7.81 -15.31 7.13
CA PRO A 298 -8.70 -15.86 6.12
C PRO A 298 -9.62 -16.97 6.65
N GLU A 299 -9.11 -17.83 7.54
CA GLU A 299 -9.85 -18.93 8.16
C GLU A 299 -11.09 -18.46 8.93
N GLN A 300 -11.01 -17.26 9.52
CA GLN A 300 -12.09 -16.64 10.27
C GLN A 300 -12.89 -15.63 9.44
N ASN A 301 -12.47 -15.36 8.20
CA ASN A 301 -13.06 -14.35 7.31
C ASN A 301 -13.42 -14.91 5.93
N GLN A 302 -14.00 -16.12 5.90
CA GLN A 302 -14.55 -16.72 4.67
C GLN A 302 -13.52 -16.85 3.53
N GLY A 303 -12.25 -17.11 3.87
CA GLY A 303 -11.17 -17.23 2.90
C GLY A 303 -10.70 -15.91 2.28
N ARG A 304 -11.23 -14.76 2.72
CA ARG A 304 -10.82 -13.45 2.20
C ARG A 304 -9.33 -13.23 2.45
N ARG A 305 -8.60 -12.91 1.38
CA ARG A 305 -7.18 -12.57 1.42
C ARG A 305 -6.93 -11.21 0.79
N MET A 306 -5.76 -10.67 1.10
CA MET A 306 -5.23 -9.43 0.54
C MET A 306 -3.70 -9.52 0.45
N LEU A 307 -3.10 -8.75 -0.44
CA LEU A 307 -1.64 -8.56 -0.48
C LEU A 307 -1.28 -7.33 0.35
N ARG A 308 -0.78 -7.54 1.56
CA ARG A 308 -0.27 -6.49 2.44
C ARG A 308 1.13 -6.10 2.03
N ARG A 309 1.40 -4.80 1.99
CA ARG A 309 2.69 -4.23 1.57
C ARG A 309 3.01 -2.95 2.34
N GLY A 310 2.80 -2.99 3.65
CA GLY A 310 3.00 -1.85 4.53
C GLY A 310 4.47 -1.55 4.82
N TYR A 311 4.68 -0.39 5.44
CA TYR A 311 5.99 0.11 5.88
C TYR A 311 5.85 0.76 7.26
N ASN A 312 6.89 0.65 8.09
CA ASN A 312 6.93 1.46 9.29
C ASN A 312 7.17 2.92 8.91
N TYR A 313 6.71 3.85 9.75
CA TYR A 313 7.07 5.26 9.63
C TYR A 313 7.38 5.84 11.01
N THR A 314 8.21 6.88 11.04
CA THR A 314 8.47 7.70 12.22
C THR A 314 8.67 9.14 11.77
N ASP A 315 7.73 10.01 12.10
CA ASP A 315 7.71 11.41 11.67
C ASP A 315 8.27 12.36 12.74
N GLY A 316 8.92 11.80 13.76
CA GLY A 316 9.47 12.53 14.91
C GLY A 316 8.66 12.32 16.18
N SER A 317 8.49 13.39 16.96
CA SER A 317 7.76 13.37 18.24
C SER A 317 6.72 14.49 18.28
N ASP A 318 5.62 14.26 19.00
CA ASP A 318 4.61 15.29 19.25
C ASP A 318 5.03 16.26 20.37
N SER A 319 4.17 17.23 20.68
CA SER A 319 4.42 18.25 21.70
C SER A 319 4.60 17.70 23.12
N LEU A 320 4.21 16.44 23.37
CA LEU A 320 4.39 15.75 24.65
C LEU A 320 5.65 14.86 24.64
N GLY A 321 6.40 14.83 23.54
CA GLY A 321 7.59 14.00 23.37
C GLY A 321 7.28 12.54 23.02
N LEU A 322 6.02 12.21 22.73
CA LEU A 322 5.65 10.86 22.30
C LEU A 322 5.99 10.67 20.82
N LEU A 323 6.45 9.48 20.44
CA LEU A 323 6.80 9.18 19.07
C LEU A 323 5.55 9.26 18.16
N GLN A 324 5.71 9.95 17.02
CA GLN A 324 4.75 9.94 15.93
C GLN A 324 5.14 8.82 14.97
N THR A 325 4.84 7.60 15.39
CA THR A 325 5.32 6.40 14.73
C THR A 325 4.20 5.39 14.52
N GLY A 326 4.38 4.50 13.56
CA GLY A 326 3.39 3.47 13.30
C GLY A 326 3.59 2.76 11.98
N LEU A 327 2.46 2.33 11.41
CA LEU A 327 2.38 1.54 10.20
C LEU A 327 1.65 2.34 9.12
N PHE A 328 2.33 2.62 8.02
CA PHE A 328 1.68 2.99 6.77
C PHE A 328 1.25 1.69 6.10
N PHE A 329 0.04 1.26 6.45
CA PHE A 329 -0.52 0.02 5.98
C PHE A 329 -0.96 0.20 4.53
N ILE A 330 -0.59 -0.76 3.68
CA ILE A 330 -1.00 -0.82 2.29
C ILE A 330 -1.54 -2.21 2.02
N ALA A 331 -2.72 -2.29 1.39
CA ALA A 331 -3.24 -3.52 0.84
C ALA A 331 -3.55 -3.34 -0.66
N PHE A 332 -3.15 -4.33 -1.44
CA PHE A 332 -3.65 -4.54 -2.79
C PHE A 332 -4.70 -5.65 -2.79
N VAL A 333 -5.83 -5.38 -3.41
CA VAL A 333 -7.00 -6.26 -3.44
C VAL A 333 -7.77 -6.14 -4.75
N ARG A 334 -8.41 -7.23 -5.17
CA ARG A 334 -9.32 -7.25 -6.33
C ARG A 334 -10.53 -6.36 -6.12
N ASP A 335 -11.16 -6.44 -4.95
CA ASP A 335 -12.28 -5.57 -4.56
C ASP A 335 -12.23 -5.32 -3.05
N PRO A 336 -12.00 -4.09 -2.59
CA PRO A 336 -11.91 -3.81 -1.15
C PRO A 336 -13.25 -4.04 -0.43
N ARG A 337 -14.40 -3.98 -1.12
CA ARG A 337 -15.72 -4.25 -0.53
C ARG A 337 -15.86 -5.69 -0.06
N THR A 338 -15.12 -6.62 -0.67
CA THR A 338 -15.13 -8.04 -0.32
C THR A 338 -13.86 -8.46 0.42
N ASN A 339 -12.69 -7.96 0.00
CA ASN A 339 -11.39 -8.41 0.48
C ASN A 339 -10.81 -7.57 1.62
N PHE A 340 -11.30 -6.36 1.88
CA PHE A 340 -10.69 -5.44 2.87
C PHE A 340 -11.70 -4.90 3.91
N TYR A 341 -12.76 -4.19 3.48
CA TYR A 341 -13.70 -3.52 4.37
C TYR A 341 -14.35 -4.44 5.40
N PRO A 342 -14.80 -5.66 5.06
CA PRO A 342 -15.39 -6.54 6.06
C PRO A 342 -14.40 -6.98 7.14
N ILE A 343 -13.11 -7.12 6.78
CA ILE A 343 -12.06 -7.48 7.72
C ILE A 343 -11.77 -6.30 8.64
N LEU A 344 -11.62 -5.09 8.08
CA LEU A 344 -11.40 -3.87 8.85
C LEU A 344 -12.58 -3.53 9.76
N ASP A 345 -13.82 -3.72 9.30
CA ASP A 345 -15.03 -3.52 10.10
C ASP A 345 -15.06 -4.46 11.32
N ARG A 346 -14.73 -5.74 11.12
CA ARG A 346 -14.59 -6.68 12.23
C ARG A 346 -13.46 -6.28 13.18
N MET A 347 -12.30 -5.93 12.62
CA MET A 347 -11.12 -5.48 13.37
C MET A 347 -11.46 -4.32 14.31
N THR A 348 -12.08 -3.26 13.78
CA THR A 348 -12.42 -2.06 14.56
C THR A 348 -13.50 -2.28 15.64
N LYS A 349 -14.19 -3.43 15.63
CA LYS A 349 -15.25 -3.76 16.60
C LYS A 349 -14.83 -4.76 17.67
N SER A 350 -13.90 -5.66 17.37
CA SER A 350 -13.63 -6.82 18.23
C SER A 350 -12.15 -7.16 18.41
N ASP A 351 -11.23 -6.43 17.79
CA ASP A 351 -9.79 -6.72 17.90
C ASP A 351 -9.18 -6.03 19.12
N ALA A 352 -8.55 -6.80 20.00
CA ALA A 352 -7.84 -6.31 21.18
C ALA A 352 -6.72 -5.32 20.81
N LEU A 353 -6.15 -5.42 19.60
CA LEU A 353 -5.10 -4.52 19.13
C LEU A 353 -5.58 -3.08 18.95
N GLN A 354 -6.90 -2.84 18.78
CA GLN A 354 -7.46 -1.50 18.57
C GLN A 354 -7.15 -0.53 19.72
N GLU A 355 -6.95 -1.03 20.94
CA GLU A 355 -6.55 -0.19 22.09
C GLU A 355 -5.24 0.56 21.84
N TYR A 356 -4.38 0.02 20.98
CA TYR A 356 -3.01 0.51 20.74
C TYR A 356 -2.84 1.18 19.37
N LEU A 357 -3.92 1.35 18.61
CA LEU A 357 -3.89 1.89 17.26
C LEU A 357 -4.74 3.16 17.14
N LYS A 358 -4.30 4.08 16.28
CA LYS A 358 -5.15 5.19 15.79
C LYS A 358 -5.08 5.26 14.28
N HIS A 359 -6.23 5.16 13.64
CA HIS A 359 -6.33 5.35 12.19
C HIS A 359 -6.46 6.85 11.89
N GLU A 360 -5.38 7.46 11.39
CA GLU A 360 -5.26 8.91 11.23
C GLU A 360 -5.42 9.39 9.78
N ALA A 361 -5.30 8.49 8.80
CA ALA A 361 -5.55 8.80 7.40
C ALA A 361 -5.92 7.55 6.61
N ALA A 362 -6.62 7.73 5.49
CA ALA A 362 -7.02 6.66 4.61
C ALA A 362 -7.02 7.10 3.16
N ALA A 363 -6.76 6.18 2.23
CA ALA A 363 -6.90 6.48 0.82
C ALA A 363 -7.26 5.22 0.01
N LEU A 364 -8.02 5.43 -1.06
CA LEU A 364 -8.42 4.39 -2.01
C LEU A 364 -8.09 4.83 -3.45
N PHE A 365 -7.32 4.02 -4.15
CA PHE A 365 -6.96 4.28 -5.55
C PHE A 365 -7.16 3.03 -6.41
N ALA A 366 -7.55 3.25 -7.67
CA ALA A 366 -7.54 2.22 -8.70
C ALA A 366 -6.16 2.21 -9.37
N ILE A 367 -5.49 1.06 -9.34
CA ILE A 367 -4.19 0.83 -9.97
C ILE A 367 -4.43 0.08 -11.28
N PRO A 368 -4.34 0.74 -12.46
CA PRO A 368 -4.52 0.06 -13.74
C PRO A 368 -3.45 -1.01 -13.99
N PRO A 369 -3.66 -1.90 -14.97
CA PRO A 369 -2.58 -2.76 -15.47
C PRO A 369 -1.37 -1.93 -15.92
N GLY A 370 -0.22 -2.59 -16.04
CA GLY A 370 1.01 -1.99 -16.54
C GLY A 370 0.88 -1.50 -17.99
N ILE A 371 1.75 -0.54 -18.33
CA ILE A 371 1.86 0.04 -19.67
C ILE A 371 2.17 -1.08 -20.69
N LYS A 372 1.33 -1.19 -21.73
CA LYS A 372 1.51 -2.17 -22.80
C LYS A 372 2.34 -1.56 -23.93
N LYS A 373 2.87 -2.43 -24.79
CA LYS A 373 3.55 -1.98 -26.01
C LYS A 373 2.61 -1.11 -26.85
N GLY A 374 2.97 0.15 -27.06
CA GLY A 374 2.19 1.13 -27.81
C GLY A 374 1.48 2.17 -26.94
N ASP A 375 1.36 1.93 -25.64
CA ASP A 375 0.88 2.94 -24.70
C ASP A 375 1.98 3.99 -24.46
N THR A 376 1.59 5.26 -24.35
CA THR A 376 2.52 6.40 -24.18
C THR A 376 2.41 7.07 -22.82
N MET A 377 1.49 6.64 -21.95
CA MET A 377 1.22 7.24 -20.66
C MET A 377 0.80 6.22 -19.62
N VAL A 378 0.98 6.56 -18.34
CA VAL A 378 0.36 5.81 -17.26
C VAL A 378 -1.16 5.88 -17.38
N ALA A 379 -1.87 4.81 -17.00
CA ALA A 379 -3.32 4.71 -17.12
C ALA A 379 -3.88 4.95 -18.54
N ALA A 380 -3.11 4.69 -19.61
CA ALA A 380 -3.54 4.93 -20.99
C ALA A 380 -4.92 4.33 -21.33
N SER A 381 -5.22 3.14 -20.81
CA SER A 381 -6.51 2.46 -21.00
C SER A 381 -7.72 3.20 -20.44
N LEU A 382 -7.53 4.10 -19.47
CA LEU A 382 -8.62 4.94 -18.96
C LEU A 382 -9.08 5.96 -20.03
N PHE A 383 -8.16 6.44 -20.86
CA PHE A 383 -8.42 7.49 -21.84
C PHE A 383 -8.77 6.97 -23.25
N SER A 384 -8.68 5.65 -23.47
CA SER A 384 -9.00 5.00 -24.74
C SER A 384 -10.48 4.79 -25.01
#